data_AF-A0A0P6Y431-F1
#
_entry.id   AF-A0A0P6Y431-F1
#
_cell.length_a   1.000
_cell.length_b   1.000
_cell.length_c   1.000
_cell.angle_alpha   90.00
_cell.angle_beta   90.00
_cell.angle_gamma   90.00
#
_symmetry.space_group_name_H-M   'P 1'
#
loop_
_entity.id
_entity.type
_entity.pdbx_description
1 polymer ?
#
loop_
_entity_poly.entity_id
_entity_poly.type
_entity_poly.pdbx_seq_one_letter_code
_entity_poly.pdbx_strand_id
1 'polypeptide(L)'
;MTPTIWKIAALGGLFGLVFVLGYGLSRAGKPYPLAAFTVHKLAALGILVWLIRQAVVTQRAAPLSALQWAGVGLAAVCFVLAMATGGLVSSDRPAPLWAARAHALIPYLTLLVSGGAFALLGALR
;
A
#
# COMPACT_ATOMS: atom_id res chain seq x y z
N MET A 1 -5.87 22.83 -12.34
CA MET A 1 -5.30 21.45 -12.36
C MET A 1 -6.45 20.46 -12.43
N THR A 2 -6.39 19.45 -13.30
CA THR A 2 -7.48 18.47 -13.45
C THR A 2 -7.57 17.54 -12.23
N PRO A 3 -8.77 16.99 -11.92
CA PRO A 3 -8.95 16.03 -10.81
C PRO A 3 -7.98 14.85 -10.85
N THR A 4 -7.60 14.43 -12.05
CA THR A 4 -6.58 13.43 -12.38
C THR A 4 -5.24 13.65 -11.66
N ILE A 5 -4.68 14.86 -11.76
CA ILE A 5 -3.35 15.19 -11.23
C ILE A 5 -3.35 15.10 -9.70
N TRP A 6 -4.42 15.55 -9.05
CA TRP A 6 -4.54 15.48 -7.60
C TRP A 6 -4.59 14.04 -7.08
N LYS A 7 -5.27 13.13 -7.78
CA LYS A 7 -5.30 11.72 -7.40
C LYS A 7 -3.93 11.05 -7.56
N ILE A 8 -3.22 11.34 -8.65
CA ILE A 8 -1.85 10.84 -8.85
C ILE A 8 -0.93 11.36 -7.74
N ALA A 9 -0.99 12.68 -7.47
CA ALA A 9 -0.20 13.29 -6.41
C ALA A 9 -0.54 12.73 -5.02
N ALA A 10 -1.82 12.48 -4.73
CA ALA A 10 -2.25 11.87 -3.48
C ALA A 10 -1.75 10.43 -3.33
N LEU A 11 -1.86 9.59 -4.38
CA LEU A 11 -1.37 8.22 -4.34
C LEU A 11 0.16 8.16 -4.17
N GLY A 12 0.88 8.96 -4.97
CA GLY A 12 2.34 9.07 -4.87
C GLY A 12 2.78 9.62 -3.52
N GLY A 13 2.08 10.63 -3.00
CA GLY A 13 2.33 11.21 -1.67
C GLY A 13 2.09 10.22 -0.54
N LEU A 14 1.02 9.43 -0.59
CA LEU A 14 0.73 8.40 0.41
C LEU A 14 1.78 7.29 0.40
N PHE A 15 2.19 6.79 -0.77
CA PHE A 15 3.29 5.83 -0.84
C PHE A 15 4.60 6.45 -0.36
N GLY A 16 4.90 7.69 -0.75
CA GLY A 16 6.06 8.44 -0.27
C GLY A 16 6.09 8.52 1.26
N LEU A 17 4.95 8.85 1.89
CA LEU A 17 4.79 8.85 3.33
C LEU A 17 5.06 7.47 3.94
N VAL A 18 4.49 6.40 3.37
CA VAL A 18 4.71 5.03 3.82
C VAL A 18 6.20 4.67 3.78
N PHE A 19 6.90 4.96 2.69
CA PHE A 19 8.33 4.68 2.55
C PHE A 19 9.18 5.50 3.51
N VAL A 20 8.99 6.83 3.55
CA VAL A 20 9.76 7.73 4.42
C VAL A 20 9.64 7.31 5.88
N LEU A 21 8.41 7.05 6.35
CA LEU A 21 8.21 6.58 7.71
C LEU A 21 8.77 5.17 7.93
N GLY A 22 8.62 4.27 6.95
CA GLY A 22 9.16 2.90 7.04
C GLY A 22 10.68 2.88 7.19
N TYR A 23 11.41 3.66 6.39
CA TYR A 23 12.87 3.81 6.53
C TYR A 23 13.27 4.54 7.80
N GLY A 24 12.50 5.55 8.22
CA GLY A 24 12.74 6.23 9.48
C GLY A 24 12.64 5.27 10.67
N LEU A 25 11.60 4.44 10.70
CA LEU A 25 11.37 3.43 11.73
C LEU A 25 12.47 2.36 11.75
N SER A 26 12.94 1.90 10.59
CA SER A 26 14.01 0.90 10.53
C SER A 26 15.34 1.42 11.08
N ARG A 27 15.62 2.73 10.96
CA ARG A 27 16.80 3.37 11.55
C ARG A 27 16.65 3.68 13.04
N ALA A 28 15.45 4.03 13.49
CA ALA A 28 15.19 4.35 14.90
C ALA A 28 15.31 3.12 15.81
N GLY A 29 15.03 1.93 15.27
CA GLY A 29 15.00 0.70 16.07
C GLY A 29 13.82 0.65 17.04
N LYS A 30 13.78 -0.39 17.87
CA LYS A 30 12.74 -0.57 18.89
C LYS A 30 13.18 0.09 20.21
N PRO A 31 12.24 0.69 20.98
CA PRO A 31 10.81 0.84 20.68
C PRO A 31 10.55 1.90 19.62
N TYR A 32 9.60 1.62 18.71
CA TYR A 32 9.28 2.55 17.63
C TYR A 32 8.54 3.79 18.15
N PRO A 33 8.80 5.00 17.60
CA PRO A 33 7.99 6.18 17.87
C PRO A 33 6.52 5.92 17.49
N LEU A 34 5.61 5.97 18.48
CA LEU A 34 4.20 5.57 18.34
C LEU A 34 3.49 6.28 17.18
N ALA A 35 3.69 7.59 17.07
CA ALA A 35 3.06 8.39 16.02
C ALA A 35 3.51 7.96 14.61
N ALA A 36 4.83 7.87 14.38
CA ALA A 36 5.37 7.46 13.08
C ALA A 36 4.94 6.04 12.72
N PHE A 37 4.95 5.12 13.69
CA PHE A 37 4.51 3.73 13.49
C PHE A 37 3.03 3.63 13.15
N THR A 38 2.18 4.39 13.85
CA THR A 38 0.73 4.43 13.60
C THR A 38 0.43 5.02 12.24
N VAL A 39 1.02 6.17 11.90
CA VAL A 39 0.79 6.84 10.61
C VAL A 39 1.28 5.97 9.46
N HIS A 40 2.44 5.31 9.58
CA HIS A 40 2.93 4.39 8.54
C HIS A 40 1.92 3.27 8.23
N LYS A 41 1.37 2.62 9.27
CA LYS A 41 0.39 1.54 9.11
C LYS A 41 -0.95 2.04 8.55
N LEU A 42 -1.45 3.16 9.08
CA LEU A 42 -2.72 3.74 8.64
C LEU A 42 -2.64 4.29 7.22
N ALA A 43 -1.51 4.85 6.80
CA ALA A 43 -1.30 5.29 5.42
C ALA A 43 -1.37 4.09 4.46
N ALA A 44 -0.68 2.99 4.77
CA ALA A 44 -0.74 1.77 3.97
C ALA A 44 -2.17 1.19 3.89
N LEU A 45 -2.87 1.11 5.02
CA LEU A 45 -4.28 0.68 5.06
C LEU A 45 -5.19 1.61 4.26
N GLY A 46 -4.97 2.92 4.36
CA GLY A 46 -5.74 3.93 3.63
C GLY A 46 -5.63 3.76 2.11
N ILE A 47 -4.44 3.44 1.59
CA ILE A 47 -4.26 3.17 0.16
C ILE A 47 -5.05 1.91 -0.26
N LEU A 48 -4.99 0.83 0.54
CA LEU A 48 -5.74 -0.39 0.25
C LEU A 48 -7.26 -0.14 0.25
N VAL A 49 -7.77 0.57 1.26
CA VAL A 49 -9.20 0.94 1.34
C VAL A 49 -9.61 1.80 0.15
N TRP A 50 -8.75 2.75 -0.25
CA TRP A 50 -9.02 3.57 -1.43
C TRP A 50 -9.09 2.73 -2.71
N LEU A 51 -8.17 1.78 -2.90
CA LEU A 51 -8.20 0.86 -4.04
C LEU A 51 -9.50 0.04 -4.08
N ILE A 52 -9.90 -0.56 -2.95
CA ILE A 52 -11.12 -1.38 -2.86
C ILE A 52 -12.35 -0.52 -3.15
N ARG A 53 -12.45 0.67 -2.53
CA ARG A 53 -13.56 1.60 -2.76
C ARG A 53 -13.66 1.97 -4.24
N GLN A 54 -12.53 2.21 -4.88
CA GLN A 54 -12.49 2.53 -6.30
C GLN A 54 -12.95 1.36 -7.16
N ALA A 55 -12.50 0.13 -6.88
CA ALA A 55 -12.96 -1.06 -7.59
C ALA A 55 -14.48 -1.24 -7.47
N VAL A 56 -15.04 -1.06 -6.27
CA VAL A 56 -16.50 -1.13 -6.02
C VAL A 56 -17.26 -0.07 -6.81
N VAL A 57 -16.79 1.18 -6.80
CA VAL A 57 -17.44 2.27 -7.54
C VAL A 57 -17.40 1.99 -9.04
N THR A 58 -16.24 1.59 -9.58
CA THR A 58 -16.10 1.28 -11.01
C THR A 58 -16.99 0.08 -11.40
N GLN A 59 -17.00 -1.00 -10.60
CA GLN A 59 -17.85 -2.18 -10.82
C GLN A 59 -19.35 -1.86 -10.87
N ARG A 60 -19.80 -0.90 -10.04
CA ARG A 60 -21.21 -0.46 -10.02
C ARG A 60 -21.59 0.34 -11.27
N ALA A 61 -20.64 1.05 -11.87
CA ALA A 61 -20.86 1.81 -13.09
C ALA A 61 -20.81 0.91 -14.34
N ALA A 62 -19.87 -0.03 -14.38
CA ALA A 62 -19.75 -1.04 -15.42
C ALA A 62 -18.99 -2.27 -14.89
N PRO A 63 -19.31 -3.49 -15.36
CA PRO A 63 -18.59 -4.69 -14.94
C PRO A 63 -17.08 -4.57 -15.21
N LEU A 64 -16.27 -4.86 -14.19
CA LEU A 64 -14.82 -4.95 -14.32
C LEU A 64 -14.44 -6.16 -15.16
N SER A 65 -13.50 -5.95 -16.06
CA SER A 65 -12.84 -7.01 -16.83
C SER A 65 -11.99 -7.92 -15.93
N ALA A 66 -11.67 -9.11 -16.44
CA ALA A 66 -10.78 -10.05 -15.75
C ALA A 66 -9.41 -9.43 -15.41
N LEU A 67 -8.85 -8.59 -16.31
CA LEU A 67 -7.59 -7.90 -16.07
C LEU A 67 -7.68 -6.88 -14.93
N GLN A 68 -8.78 -6.14 -14.83
CA GLN A 68 -9.00 -5.20 -13.73
C GLN A 68 -9.14 -5.94 -12.38
N TRP A 69 -9.89 -7.04 -12.35
CA TRP A 69 -9.98 -7.89 -11.16
C TRP A 69 -8.63 -8.48 -10.76
N ALA A 70 -7.85 -8.97 -11.72
CA ALA A 70 -6.51 -9.50 -11.46
C ALA A 70 -5.59 -8.42 -10.88
N GLY A 71 -5.62 -7.20 -11.43
CA GLY A 71 -4.83 -6.07 -10.91
C GLY A 71 -5.20 -5.68 -9.48
N VAL A 72 -6.50 -5.58 -9.18
CA VAL A 72 -7.00 -5.28 -7.82
C VAL A 72 -6.64 -6.41 -6.85
N GLY A 73 -6.85 -7.67 -7.25
CA GLY A 73 -6.54 -8.83 -6.43
C GLY A 73 -5.05 -8.94 -6.11
N LEU A 74 -4.18 -8.76 -7.11
CA LEU A 74 -2.74 -8.79 -6.91
C LEU A 74 -2.27 -7.67 -5.98
N ALA A 75 -2.75 -6.44 -6.17
CA ALA A 75 -2.42 -5.32 -5.28
C ALA A 75 -2.89 -5.60 -3.83
N ALA A 76 -4.10 -6.11 -3.64
CA ALA A 76 -4.63 -6.46 -2.33
C ALA A 76 -3.78 -7.53 -1.63
N VAL A 77 -3.37 -8.58 -2.35
CA VAL A 77 -2.45 -9.60 -1.84
C VAL A 77 -1.10 -8.99 -1.43
N CYS A 78 -0.52 -8.12 -2.26
CA CYS A 78 0.73 -7.42 -1.92
C CYS A 78 0.59 -6.57 -0.65
N PHE A 79 -0.53 -5.86 -0.46
CA PHE A 79 -0.81 -5.13 0.78
C PHE A 79 -0.91 -6.06 1.99
N VAL A 80 -1.69 -7.15 1.89
CA VAL A 80 -1.83 -8.11 2.98
C VAL A 80 -0.49 -8.70 3.37
N LEU A 81 0.34 -9.07 2.40
CA LEU A 81 1.70 -9.58 2.68
C LEU A 81 2.61 -8.51 3.31
N ALA A 82 2.56 -7.27 2.83
CA ALA A 82 3.32 -6.17 3.41
C ALA A 82 2.91 -5.89 4.86
N MET A 83 1.60 -5.91 5.16
CA MET A 83 1.08 -5.70 6.51
C MET A 83 1.39 -6.87 7.44
N ALA A 84 1.25 -8.11 6.97
CA ALA A 84 1.58 -9.30 7.75
C ALA A 84 3.07 -9.34 8.10
N THR A 85 3.94 -9.15 7.10
CA THR A 85 5.40 -9.11 7.32
C THR A 85 5.81 -7.92 8.20
N GLY A 86 5.18 -6.76 8.05
CA GLY A 86 5.38 -5.61 8.93
C GLY A 86 4.95 -5.89 10.38
N GLY A 87 3.84 -6.60 10.57
CA GLY A 87 3.40 -7.11 11.86
C GLY A 87 4.47 -7.98 12.53
N LEU A 88 5.01 -8.96 11.79
CA LEU A 88 6.08 -9.85 12.28
C LEU A 88 7.35 -9.07 12.65
N VAL A 89 7.82 -8.19 11.76
CA VAL A 89 9.01 -7.35 11.99
C VAL A 89 8.85 -6.44 13.20
N SER A 90 7.63 -5.96 13.42
CA SER A 90 7.32 -5.04 14.52
C SER A 90 7.00 -5.70 15.86
N SER A 91 6.84 -7.02 15.92
CA SER A 91 6.53 -7.74 17.17
C SER A 91 7.69 -7.73 18.17
N ASP A 92 7.43 -8.00 19.44
CA ASP A 92 8.48 -8.10 20.48
C ASP A 92 9.38 -9.35 20.31
N ARG A 93 8.99 -10.28 19.44
CA ARG A 93 9.77 -11.47 19.13
C ARG A 93 10.84 -11.16 18.08
N PRO A 94 11.97 -11.91 18.08
CA PRO A 94 12.92 -11.85 16.98
C PRO A 94 12.22 -12.15 15.66
N ALA A 95 12.28 -11.20 14.72
CA ALA A 95 11.67 -11.36 13.42
C ALA A 95 12.48 -12.36 12.59
N PRO A 96 11.84 -13.32 11.90
CA PRO A 96 12.57 -14.20 11.01
C PRO A 96 13.13 -13.40 9.82
N LEU A 97 14.33 -13.77 9.36
CA LEU A 97 15.06 -13.05 8.31
C LEU A 97 14.24 -12.88 7.01
N TRP A 98 13.47 -13.90 6.64
CA TRP A 98 12.61 -13.85 5.46
C TRP A 98 11.53 -12.77 5.60
N ALA A 99 10.97 -12.55 6.78
CA ALA A 99 9.92 -11.54 7.00
C ALA A 99 10.49 -10.13 6.90
N ALA A 100 11.70 -9.91 7.44
CA ALA A 100 12.41 -8.64 7.30
C ALA A 100 12.72 -8.32 5.82
N ARG A 101 13.23 -9.29 5.07
CA ARG A 101 13.50 -9.13 3.63
C ARG A 101 12.23 -8.92 2.82
N ALA A 102 11.19 -9.71 3.10
CA ALA A 102 9.90 -9.57 2.45
C ALA A 102 9.28 -8.20 2.72
N HIS A 103 9.28 -7.73 3.97
CA HIS A 103 8.76 -6.41 4.31
C HIS A 103 9.55 -5.27 3.67
N ALA A 104 10.85 -5.47 3.41
CA ALA A 104 11.65 -4.49 2.69
C ALA A 104 11.35 -4.46 1.17
N LEU A 105 11.01 -5.59 0.55
CA LEU A 105 10.85 -5.70 -0.90
C LEU A 105 9.40 -5.59 -1.39
N ILE A 106 8.46 -6.21 -0.69
CA ILE A 106 7.04 -6.25 -1.09
C ILE A 106 6.44 -4.85 -1.28
N PRO A 107 6.72 -3.81 -0.46
CA PRO A 107 6.14 -2.49 -0.66
C PRO A 107 6.43 -1.86 -2.02
N TYR A 108 7.58 -2.15 -2.65
CA TYR A 108 7.88 -1.66 -3.99
C TYR A 108 7.00 -2.33 -5.04
N LEU A 109 6.78 -3.64 -4.91
CA LEU A 109 5.84 -4.37 -5.76
C LEU A 109 4.41 -3.87 -5.53
N THR A 110 4.03 -3.63 -4.27
CA THR A 110 2.74 -3.03 -3.91
C THR A 110 2.54 -1.68 -4.60
N LEU A 111 3.56 -0.81 -4.61
CA LEU A 111 3.51 0.47 -5.32
C LEU A 111 3.25 0.28 -6.82
N LEU A 112 4.05 -0.56 -7.48
CA LEU A 112 3.94 -0.78 -8.93
C LEU A 112 2.59 -1.35 -9.33
N VAL A 113 2.16 -2.42 -8.66
CA VAL A 113 0.89 -3.09 -8.97
C VAL A 113 -0.30 -2.18 -8.61
N SER A 114 -0.24 -1.45 -7.49
CA SER A 114 -1.30 -0.51 -7.12
C SER A 114 -1.42 0.62 -8.14
N GLY A 115 -0.31 1.22 -8.55
CA GLY A 115 -0.30 2.24 -9.61
C GLY A 115 -0.96 1.74 -10.90
N GLY A 116 -0.61 0.52 -11.32
CA GLY A 116 -1.25 -0.16 -12.45
C GLY A 116 -2.75 -0.39 -12.25
N ALA A 117 -3.16 -0.90 -11.08
CA ALA A 117 -4.56 -1.14 -10.77
C ALA A 117 -5.40 0.15 -10.77
N PHE A 118 -4.90 1.23 -10.14
CA PHE A 118 -5.55 2.54 -10.17
C PHE A 118 -5.66 3.09 -11.60
N ALA A 119 -4.64 2.89 -12.44
CA ALA A 119 -4.69 3.28 -13.85
C ALA A 119 -5.75 2.47 -14.63
N LEU A 120 -5.79 1.14 -14.45
CA LEU A 120 -6.75 0.24 -15.10
C LEU A 120 -8.22 0.52 -14.70
N LEU A 121 -8.46 0.95 -13.46
CA LEU A 121 -9.80 1.30 -12.98
C LEU A 121 -10.29 2.66 -13.50
N GLY A 122 -9.49 3.37 -14.30
CA GLY A 122 -9.76 4.77 -14.69
C GLY A 122 -9.76 5.71 -13.48
N ALA A 123 -9.28 5.24 -12.33
CA ALA A 123 -9.35 5.94 -11.07
C ALA A 123 -8.50 7.21 -11.07
N LEU A 124 -7.41 7.18 -11.82
CA LEU A 124 -6.52 8.31 -12.00
C LEU A 124 -7.02 9.29 -13.05
N ARG A 125 -8.09 8.98 -13.80
CA ARG A 125 -8.68 9.88 -14.79
C ARG A 125 -9.69 10.82 -14.14
#